data_AF-A0A537J5Y0-F1
#
_entry.id   AF-A0A537J5Y0-F1
#
_cell.length_a   1.000
_cell.length_b   1.000
_cell.length_c   1.000
_cell.angle_alpha   90.00
_cell.angle_beta   90.00
_cell.angle_gamma   90.00
#
_symmetry.space_group_name_H-M   'P 1'
#
loop_
_entity.id
_entity.type
_entity.pdbx_description
1 polymer ?
#
loop_
_entity_poly.entity_id
_entity_poly.type
_entity_poly.pdbx_seq_one_letter_code
_entity_poly.pdbx_strand_id
1 'polypeptide(L)'
;MKRLPILLMLVVAGTFLAFQSLGKNSNPPSKYEKILRNVGQMLKEAHYSPKDINDDFSKKIFKKFLNDLDPDKDVLMQADYDALKKYETKIDDEIRGDAPVEFF
;
A
#
# COMPACT_ATOMS: atom_id res chain seq x y z
N MET A 1 -41.02 -11.21 30.69
CA MET A 1 -40.30 -9.98 31.07
C MET A 1 -38.82 -10.17 31.45
N LYS A 2 -38.40 -11.28 32.09
CA LYS A 2 -36.99 -11.48 32.55
C LYS A 2 -35.90 -11.61 31.46
N ARG A 3 -36.28 -11.88 30.20
CA ARG A 3 -35.36 -12.10 29.06
C ARG A 3 -35.25 -10.90 28.10
N LEU A 4 -36.11 -9.91 28.31
CA LEU A 4 -36.05 -8.61 27.65
C LEU A 4 -34.73 -7.84 27.95
N PRO A 5 -34.20 -7.81 29.19
CA PRO A 5 -32.93 -7.13 29.46
C PRO A 5 -31.73 -7.82 28.79
N ILE A 6 -31.76 -9.15 28.65
CA ILE A 6 -30.68 -9.92 28.00
C ILE A 6 -30.64 -9.63 26.50
N LEU A 7 -31.80 -9.56 25.85
CA LEU A 7 -31.92 -9.19 24.44
C LEU A 7 -31.46 -7.75 24.19
N LEU A 8 -31.83 -6.81 25.07
CA LEU A 8 -31.35 -5.42 25.01
C LEU A 8 -29.83 -5.34 25.14
N MET A 9 -29.25 -6.10 26.07
CA MET A 9 -27.80 -6.14 26.27
C MET A 9 -27.06 -6.74 25.06
N LEU A 10 -27.62 -7.77 24.42
CA LEU A 10 -27.07 -8.34 23.19
C LEU A 10 -27.13 -7.38 22.00
N VAL A 11 -28.23 -6.63 21.86
CA VAL A 11 -28.37 -5.61 20.81
C VAL A 11 -27.35 -4.49 21.01
N VAL A 12 -27.17 -4.02 22.26
CA VAL A 12 -26.19 -2.98 22.60
C VAL A 12 -24.76 -3.47 22.40
N ALA A 13 -24.44 -4.72 22.77
CA ALA A 13 -23.12 -5.30 22.53
C ALA A 13 -22.85 -5.48 21.03
N GLY A 14 -23.84 -5.93 20.26
CA GLY A 14 -23.72 -6.09 18.80
C GLY A 14 -23.53 -4.76 18.08
N THR A 15 -24.26 -3.71 18.47
CA THR A 15 -24.05 -2.37 17.92
C THR A 15 -22.70 -1.81 18.34
N PHE A 16 -22.27 -1.97 19.59
CA PHE A 16 -20.96 -1.52 20.06
C PHE A 16 -19.80 -2.17 19.27
N LEU A 17 -19.86 -3.48 19.05
CA LEU A 17 -18.86 -4.20 18.23
C LEU A 17 -18.89 -3.76 16.76
N ALA A 18 -20.08 -3.53 16.19
CA ALA A 18 -20.20 -3.00 14.84
C ALA A 18 -19.59 -1.60 14.73
N PHE A 19 -19.90 -0.68 15.64
CA PHE A 19 -19.32 0.66 15.67
C PHE A 19 -17.80 0.65 15.89
N GLN A 20 -17.28 -0.27 16.72
CA GLN A 20 -15.83 -0.45 16.88
C GLN A 20 -15.16 -0.93 15.58
N SER A 21 -15.82 -1.83 14.83
CA SER A 21 -15.30 -2.33 13.55
C SER A 21 -15.34 -1.28 12.42
N LEU A 22 -16.27 -0.33 12.47
CA LEU A 22 -16.35 0.76 11.48
C LEU A 22 -15.30 1.85 11.71
N GLY A 23 -14.72 1.94 12.91
CA GLY A 23 -13.71 2.93 13.31
C GLY A 23 -12.27 2.56 12.95
N LYS A 24 -12.02 1.70 11.96
CA LYS A 24 -10.67 1.48 11.46
C LYS A 24 -10.24 2.74 10.72
N ASN A 25 -9.45 3.58 11.40
CA ASN A 25 -8.85 4.80 10.86
C ASN A 25 -7.91 4.48 9.70
N SER A 26 -8.46 4.21 8.52
CA SER A 26 -7.73 4.40 7.28
C SER A 26 -7.94 5.85 6.88
N ASN A 27 -6.93 6.70 7.10
CA ASN A 27 -6.91 7.99 6.42
C ASN A 27 -7.20 7.74 4.94
N PRO A 28 -8.09 8.54 4.32
CA PRO A 28 -8.39 8.34 2.91
C PRO A 28 -7.07 8.40 2.13
N PRO A 29 -6.88 7.51 1.14
CA PRO A 29 -5.61 7.45 0.46
C PRO A 29 -5.29 8.80 -0.17
N SER A 30 -4.03 9.19 -0.08
CA SER A 30 -3.53 10.44 -0.62
C SER A 30 -3.85 10.53 -2.12
N LYS A 31 -3.84 11.75 -2.67
CA LYS A 31 -4.00 11.94 -4.12
C LYS A 31 -2.99 11.09 -4.91
N TYR A 32 -1.75 11.00 -4.43
CA TYR A 32 -0.68 10.23 -5.06
C TYR A 32 -0.91 8.72 -4.95
N GLU A 33 -1.37 8.21 -3.81
CA GLU A 33 -1.73 6.80 -3.65
C GLU A 33 -2.86 6.37 -4.61
N LYS A 34 -3.85 7.25 -4.81
CA LYS A 34 -4.92 7.00 -5.78
C LYS A 34 -4.39 6.97 -7.21
N ILE A 35 -3.52 7.91 -7.57
CA ILE A 35 -2.92 7.96 -8.91
C ILE A 35 -2.07 6.71 -9.14
N LEU A 36 -1.20 6.35 -8.21
CA LEU A 36 -0.33 5.19 -8.34
C LEU A 36 -1.13 3.90 -8.51
N ARG A 37 -2.16 3.71 -7.67
CA ARG A 37 -3.04 2.54 -7.77
C ARG A 37 -3.77 2.47 -9.11
N ASN A 38 -4.30 3.59 -9.60
CA ASN A 38 -4.98 3.62 -10.89
C ASN A 38 -4.03 3.30 -12.05
N VAL A 39 -2.80 3.81 -12.01
CA VAL A 39 -1.77 3.49 -13.01
C VAL A 39 -1.40 2.00 -12.93
N GLY A 40 -1.22 1.45 -11.73
CA GLY A 40 -0.97 0.03 -11.51
C GLY A 40 -2.08 -0.86 -12.08
N GLN A 41 -3.35 -0.46 -11.87
CA GLN A 41 -4.49 -1.16 -12.43
C GLN A 41 -4.51 -1.09 -13.97
N MET A 42 -4.22 0.07 -14.55
CA MET A 42 -4.10 0.23 -16.01
C MET A 42 -2.99 -0.64 -16.59
N LEU A 43 -1.85 -0.76 -15.91
CA LEU A 43 -0.75 -1.66 -16.34
C LEU A 43 -1.17 -3.13 -16.32
N LYS A 44 -2.06 -3.52 -15.41
CA LYS A 44 -2.56 -4.90 -15.33
C LYS A 44 -3.63 -5.19 -16.38
N GLU A 45 -4.55 -4.25 -16.60
CA GLU A 45 -5.75 -4.48 -17.42
C GLU A 45 -5.58 -4.05 -18.88
N ALA A 46 -4.81 -2.99 -19.15
CA ALA A 46 -4.71 -2.37 -20.47
C ALA A 46 -3.38 -2.60 -21.17
N HIS A 47 -2.35 -3.11 -20.47
CA HIS A 47 -1.05 -3.37 -21.10
C HIS A 47 -1.12 -4.65 -21.95
N TYR A 48 -0.60 -4.60 -23.19
CA TYR A 48 -0.61 -5.75 -24.11
C TYR A 48 0.08 -7.00 -23.55
N SER A 49 1.13 -6.79 -22.74
CA SER A 49 1.84 -7.85 -22.02
C SER A 49 1.85 -7.51 -20.53
N PRO A 50 0.78 -7.81 -19.79
CA PRO A 50 0.71 -7.53 -18.36
C PRO A 50 1.83 -8.28 -17.64
N LYS A 51 2.45 -7.62 -16.67
CA LYS A 51 3.42 -8.26 -15.78
C LYS A 51 2.82 -8.40 -14.40
N ASP A 52 3.20 -9.47 -13.71
CA ASP A 52 2.84 -9.64 -12.31
C ASP A 52 3.53 -8.58 -11.47
N ILE A 53 2.72 -7.83 -10.71
CA ILE A 53 3.18 -6.80 -9.78
C ILE A 53 3.46 -7.49 -8.44
N ASN A 54 4.70 -7.98 -8.30
CA ASN A 54 5.23 -8.74 -7.16
C ASN A 54 6.64 -8.26 -6.76
N ASP A 55 7.28 -8.88 -5.76
CA ASP A 55 8.63 -8.51 -5.29
C ASP A 55 9.68 -8.42 -6.39
N ASP A 56 9.60 -9.28 -7.42
CA ASP A 56 10.56 -9.26 -8.54
C ASP A 56 10.29 -8.11 -9.51
N PHE A 57 9.04 -7.65 -9.61
CA PHE A 57 8.71 -6.39 -10.26
C PHE A 57 9.26 -5.22 -9.44
N SER A 58 9.05 -5.22 -8.12
CA SER A 58 9.56 -4.20 -7.19
C SER A 58 11.07 -4.02 -7.31
N LYS A 59 11.85 -5.11 -7.29
CA LYS A 59 13.31 -5.06 -7.47
C LYS A 59 13.72 -4.41 -8.78
N LYS A 60 13.00 -4.70 -9.88
CA LYS A 60 13.29 -4.12 -11.20
C LYS A 60 12.99 -2.63 -11.23
N ILE A 61 11.87 -2.20 -10.66
CA ILE A 61 11.51 -0.78 -10.58
C ILE A 61 12.46 -0.04 -9.66
N PHE A 62 12.77 -0.58 -8.47
CA PHE A 62 13.73 -0.01 -7.53
C PHE A 62 15.08 0.24 -8.20
N LYS A 63 15.64 -0.78 -8.86
CA LYS A 63 16.92 -0.65 -9.59
C LYS A 63 16.82 0.35 -10.74
N LYS A 64 15.72 0.33 -11.50
CA LYS A 64 15.51 1.28 -12.59
C LYS A 64 15.46 2.71 -12.06
N PHE A 65 14.72 2.96 -11.00
CA PHE A 65 14.57 4.28 -10.39
C PHE A 65 15.91 4.83 -9.93
N LEU A 66 16.71 4.04 -9.21
CA LEU A 66 18.04 4.47 -8.77
C LEU A 66 19.00 4.72 -9.94
N ASN A 67 18.95 3.88 -10.98
CA ASN A 67 19.74 4.10 -12.19
C ASN A 67 19.30 5.35 -12.96
N ASP A 68 18.00 5.68 -12.97
CA ASP A 68 17.49 6.90 -13.61
C ASP A 68 17.84 8.15 -12.77
N LEU A 69 17.90 8.01 -11.45
CA LEU A 69 18.21 9.07 -10.50
C LEU A 69 19.70 9.42 -10.45
N ASP A 70 20.57 8.40 -10.42
CA ASP A 70 22.02 8.53 -10.33
C ASP A 70 22.72 7.48 -11.22
N PRO A 71 22.76 7.70 -12.55
CA PRO A 71 23.30 6.73 -13.50
C PRO A 71 24.81 6.54 -13.36
N ASP A 72 25.54 7.61 -13.06
CA ASP A 72 27.01 7.62 -12.94
C ASP A 72 27.48 7.24 -11.52
N LYS A 73 26.57 7.20 -10.54
CA LYS A 73 26.80 6.83 -9.14
C LYS A 73 27.78 7.76 -8.42
N ASP A 74 27.69 9.04 -8.73
CA ASP A 74 28.56 10.08 -8.17
C ASP A 74 27.81 11.06 -7.26
N VAL A 75 26.50 10.86 -7.06
CA VAL A 75 25.65 11.69 -6.21
C VAL A 75 25.30 11.00 -4.88
N LEU A 76 24.78 9.77 -4.93
CA LEU A 76 24.29 9.05 -3.75
C LEU A 76 25.43 8.36 -3.00
N MET A 77 25.42 8.48 -1.66
CA MET A 77 26.34 7.73 -0.82
C MET A 77 25.84 6.28 -0.63
N GLN A 78 26.75 5.37 -0.25
CA GLN A 78 26.37 4.00 0.10
C GLN A 78 25.35 3.95 1.23
N ALA A 79 25.45 4.86 2.21
CA ALA A 79 24.49 4.96 3.31
C ALA A 79 23.07 5.32 2.82
N ASP A 80 22.94 6.17 1.80
CA ASP A 80 21.65 6.52 1.20
C ASP A 80 21.06 5.31 0.48
N TYR A 81 21.89 4.60 -0.29
CA TYR A 81 21.47 3.37 -0.97
C TYR A 81 20.96 2.32 0.03
N ASP A 82 21.70 2.10 1.12
CA ASP A 82 21.33 1.14 2.16
C ASP A 82 20.03 1.55 2.88
N ALA A 83 19.82 2.85 3.09
CA ALA A 83 18.57 3.38 3.65
C ALA A 83 17.37 3.16 2.72
N LEU A 84 17.57 3.27 1.40
CA LEU A 84 16.54 3.05 0.39
C LEU A 84 16.26 1.57 0.14
N LYS A 85 17.24 0.68 0.37
CA LYS A 85 17.13 -0.77 0.12
C LYS A 85 15.95 -1.44 0.83
N LYS A 86 15.49 -0.89 1.96
CA LYS A 86 14.28 -1.38 2.66
C LYS A 86 13.00 -1.37 1.82
N TYR A 87 12.98 -0.61 0.72
CA TYR A 87 11.86 -0.51 -0.22
C TYR A 87 11.98 -1.45 -1.43
N GLU A 88 13.11 -2.15 -1.59
CA GLU A 88 13.43 -2.97 -2.78
C GLU A 88 12.33 -3.98 -3.14
N THR A 89 11.60 -4.49 -2.14
CA THR A 89 10.51 -5.48 -2.31
C THR A 89 9.14 -4.95 -1.89
N LYS A 90 8.97 -3.64 -1.69
CA LYS A 90 7.72 -3.07 -1.15
C LYS A 90 6.90 -2.28 -2.17
N ILE A 91 7.51 -1.91 -3.29
CA ILE A 91 6.90 -1.04 -4.31
C ILE A 91 5.61 -1.67 -4.88
N ASP A 92 5.52 -2.99 -4.99
CA ASP A 92 4.30 -3.68 -5.44
C ASP A 92 3.15 -3.55 -4.45
N ASP A 93 3.42 -3.60 -3.14
CA ASP A 93 2.42 -3.32 -2.11
C ASP A 93 1.90 -1.88 -2.20
N GLU A 94 2.79 -0.92 -2.44
CA GLU A 94 2.44 0.49 -2.63
C GLU A 94 1.56 0.69 -3.88
N ILE A 95 1.88 -0.02 -4.97
CA ILE A 95 1.11 0.03 -6.23
C ILE A 95 -0.26 -0.65 -6.07
N ARG A 96 -0.35 -1.79 -5.37
CA ARG A 96 -1.63 -2.47 -5.10
C ARG A 96 -2.49 -1.68 -4.11
N GLY A 97 -1.89 -0.81 -3.31
CA GLY A 97 -2.55 -0.08 -2.23
C GLY A 97 -2.69 -0.91 -0.94
N ASP A 98 -1.87 -1.95 -0.79
CA ASP A 98 -1.75 -2.75 0.44
C ASP A 98 -0.86 -2.02 1.48
N ALA A 99 -0.02 -1.09 1.02
CA ALA A 99 0.83 -0.22 1.81
C ALA A 99 0.68 1.26 1.38
N PRO A 100 0.95 2.23 2.29
CA PRO A 100 1.05 3.64 1.91
C PRO A 100 2.25 3.88 0.99
N VAL A 101 2.16 4.89 0.14
CA VAL A 101 3.27 5.25 -0.76
C VAL A 101 4.37 5.95 0.02
N GLU A 102 5.56 5.37 0.02
CA GLU A 102 6.72 5.86 0.79
C GLU A 102 8.00 5.97 -0.04
N PHE A 103 8.16 5.18 -1.10
CA PHE A 103 9.42 5.12 -1.84
C PHE A 103 9.65 6.32 -2.77
N PHE A 104 8.59 6.87 -3.35
CA PHE A 104 8.64 7.90 -4.39
C PHE A 104 8.65 9.33 -3.85
#